data_AF-A0A941IN55-F1
#
_entry.id   AF-A0A941IN55-F1
#
_cell.length_a   1.000
_cell.length_b   1.000
_cell.length_c   1.000
_cell.angle_alpha   90.00
_cell.angle_beta   90.00
_cell.angle_gamma   90.00
#
_symmetry.space_group_name_H-M   'P 1'
#
loop_
_entity.id
_entity.type
_entity.pdbx_description
1 polymer ?
#
loop_
_entity_poly.entity_id
_entity_poly.type
_entity_poly.pdbx_seq_one_letter_code
_entity_poly.pdbx_strand_id
1 'polypeptide(L)'
;MSRKVLWGIVAGALVIAGYLYWVSDGKHTNLAVGDCVSVSGSGQLDVVDCGAGSGVYKIIAEYDGTDSNQCDAVTGTVKSFVISQSGSGGLVLCAGDAK
;
A
#
# COMPACT_ATOMS: atom_id res chain seq x y z
N MET A 1 -25.66 -34.01 -1.19
CA MET A 1 -24.95 -32.86 -1.77
C MET A 1 -23.92 -33.39 -2.76
N SER A 2 -24.06 -33.09 -4.07
CA SER A 2 -23.20 -33.66 -5.10
C SER A 2 -21.75 -33.22 -4.91
N ARG A 3 -20.78 -34.13 -5.04
CA ARG A 3 -19.34 -33.88 -4.84
C ARG A 3 -18.82 -32.65 -5.62
N LYS A 4 -19.46 -32.33 -6.74
CA LYS A 4 -19.21 -31.14 -7.59
C LYS A 4 -19.50 -29.80 -6.87
N VAL A 5 -20.54 -29.76 -6.03
CA VAL A 5 -20.91 -28.57 -5.24
C VAL A 5 -19.92 -28.35 -4.10
N LEU A 6 -19.44 -29.44 -3.50
CA LEU A 6 -18.42 -29.38 -2.44
C LEU A 6 -17.11 -28.79 -2.96
N TRP A 7 -16.66 -29.22 -4.14
CA TRP A 7 -15.44 -28.69 -4.78
C TRP A 7 -15.57 -27.22 -5.18
N GLY A 8 -16.75 -26.79 -5.64
CA GLY A 8 -17.01 -25.37 -5.94
C GLY A 8 -16.91 -24.48 -4.71
N ILE A 9 -17.45 -24.93 -3.57
CA ILE A 9 -17.37 -24.18 -2.31
C ILE A 9 -15.94 -24.12 -1.78
N VAL A 10 -15.19 -25.23 -1.82
CA VAL A 10 -13.80 -25.28 -1.36
C VAL A 10 -12.90 -24.38 -2.21
N ALA A 11 -13.07 -24.41 -3.54
CA ALA A 11 -12.32 -23.52 -4.43
C ALA A 11 -12.68 -22.05 -4.20
N GLY A 12 -13.97 -21.73 -4.03
CA GLY A 12 -14.41 -20.37 -3.69
C GLY A 12 -13.85 -19.88 -2.36
N ALA A 13 -13.86 -20.73 -1.33
CA ALA A 13 -13.31 -20.40 -0.02
C ALA A 13 -11.80 -20.17 -0.04
N LEU A 14 -11.05 -20.92 -0.87
CA LEU A 14 -9.60 -20.73 -1.02
C LEU A 14 -9.25 -19.43 -1.76
N VAL A 15 -10.02 -19.05 -2.79
CA VAL A 15 -9.83 -17.76 -3.48
C VAL A 15 -10.15 -16.59 -2.55
N ILE A 16 -11.24 -16.69 -1.78
CA ILE A 16 -11.61 -15.66 -0.80
C ILE A 16 -10.58 -15.60 0.33
N ALA A 17 -10.10 -16.73 0.84
CA ALA A 17 -9.07 -16.75 1.86
C ALA A 17 -7.73 -16.19 1.35
N GLY A 18 -7.34 -16.47 0.11
CA GLY A 18 -6.17 -15.89 -0.53
C GLY A 18 -6.28 -14.37 -0.71
N TYR A 19 -7.47 -13.89 -1.12
CA TYR A 19 -7.76 -12.46 -1.22
C TYR A 19 -7.76 -11.77 0.15
N LEU A 20 -8.40 -12.40 1.16
CA LEU A 20 -8.42 -11.88 2.53
C LEU A 20 -7.05 -11.94 3.19
N TYR A 21 -6.19 -12.91 2.85
CA TYR A 21 -4.80 -12.98 3.30
C TYR A 21 -3.98 -11.83 2.71
N TRP A 22 -4.09 -11.61 1.39
CA TRP A 22 -3.44 -10.49 0.71
C TRP A 22 -3.88 -9.12 1.27
N VAL A 23 -5.15 -8.98 1.65
CA VAL A 23 -5.68 -7.77 2.31
C VAL A 23 -5.33 -7.71 3.81
N SER A 24 -5.15 -8.85 4.50
CA SER A 24 -4.88 -8.90 5.95
C SER A 24 -3.42 -8.77 6.34
N ASP A 25 -2.47 -8.81 5.39
CA ASP A 25 -1.10 -8.32 5.61
C ASP A 25 -1.05 -6.80 5.93
N GLY A 26 -2.19 -6.11 5.89
CA GLY A 26 -2.40 -4.72 6.34
C GLY A 26 -2.28 -4.45 7.86
N LYS A 27 -1.43 -5.21 8.58
CA LYS A 27 -1.03 -4.90 9.97
C LYS A 27 0.47 -4.70 10.17
N HIS A 28 1.24 -4.67 9.08
CA HIS A 28 2.52 -3.99 9.04
C HIS A 28 2.48 -3.00 7.88
N THR A 29 2.43 -1.71 8.21
CA THR A 29 2.60 -0.60 7.28
C THR A 29 4.01 -0.68 6.68
N ASN A 30 4.21 -1.57 5.72
CA ASN A 30 5.40 -1.63 4.89
C ASN A 30 4.95 -1.13 3.53
N LEU A 31 4.84 0.19 3.41
CA LEU A 31 4.42 0.85 2.17
C LEU A 31 5.53 0.64 1.15
N ALA A 32 5.40 -0.35 0.27
CA ALA A 32 6.48 -0.66 -0.64
C ALA A 32 6.47 0.28 -1.87
N VAL A 33 7.63 0.39 -2.52
CA VAL A 33 7.70 1.00 -3.85
C VAL A 33 6.77 0.23 -4.80
N GLY A 34 5.82 0.95 -5.39
CA GLY A 34 4.78 0.41 -6.26
C GLY A 34 3.39 0.47 -5.65
N ASP A 35 3.27 0.61 -4.32
CA ASP A 35 1.98 0.66 -3.64
C ASP A 35 1.25 1.97 -3.89
N CYS A 36 -0.06 1.87 -4.02
CA CYS A 36 -0.93 3.03 -4.12
C CYS A 36 -1.55 3.34 -2.77
N VAL A 37 -1.52 4.61 -2.40
CA VAL A 37 -1.91 5.09 -1.08
C VAL A 37 -2.82 6.30 -1.21
N SER A 38 -3.83 6.35 -0.37
CA SER A 38 -4.70 7.50 -0.18
C SER A 38 -4.37 8.17 1.15
N VAL A 39 -4.40 9.49 1.16
CA VAL A 39 -4.24 10.26 2.40
C VAL A 39 -5.61 10.43 3.02
N SER A 40 -5.88 9.71 4.09
CA SER A 40 -7.06 9.92 4.93
C SER A 40 -6.97 11.28 5.64
N GLY A 41 -8.12 11.88 5.98
CA GLY A 41 -8.20 13.23 6.56
C GLY A 41 -7.44 13.45 7.87
N SER A 42 -7.00 12.37 8.52
CA SER A 42 -6.13 12.35 9.70
C SER A 42 -4.62 12.36 9.37
N GLY A 43 -4.24 12.44 8.10
CA GLY A 43 -2.83 12.33 7.66
C GLY A 43 -2.30 10.90 7.65
N GLN A 44 -3.18 9.92 7.82
CA GLN A 44 -2.84 8.50 7.75
C GLN A 44 -2.81 8.05 6.29
N LEU A 45 -1.79 7.28 5.94
CA LEU A 45 -1.66 6.69 4.60
C LEU A 45 -2.33 5.33 4.61
N ASP A 46 -3.40 5.21 3.84
CA ASP A 46 -4.11 3.95 3.63
C ASP A 46 -3.73 3.39 2.27
N VAL A 47 -3.27 2.14 2.24
CA VAL A 47 -3.01 1.44 0.97
C VAL A 47 -4.35 1.18 0.28
N VAL A 48 -4.46 1.60 -0.97
CA VAL A 48 -5.65 1.50 -1.81
C VAL A 48 -5.27 1.02 -3.20
N ASP A 49 -6.26 0.56 -3.96
CA ASP A 49 -6.06 0.27 -5.38
C ASP A 49 -5.64 1.53 -6.14
N CYS A 50 -4.65 1.41 -7.04
CA CYS A 50 -4.24 2.52 -7.92
C CYS A 50 -5.41 3.03 -8.79
N GLY A 51 -6.40 2.18 -9.06
CA GLY A 51 -7.62 2.54 -9.78
C GLY A 51 -8.74 3.12 -8.91
N ALA A 52 -8.53 3.34 -7.61
CA ALA A 52 -9.59 3.78 -6.69
C ALA A 52 -10.08 5.22 -6.95
N GLY A 53 -9.44 5.96 -7.86
CA GLY A 53 -9.91 7.25 -8.36
C GLY A 53 -9.01 8.42 -7.97
N SER A 54 -9.56 9.63 -8.00
CA SER A 54 -8.84 10.85 -7.69
C SER A 54 -8.42 10.94 -6.22
N GLY A 55 -7.16 11.30 -5.95
CA GLY A 55 -6.62 11.43 -4.60
C GLY A 55 -5.74 10.25 -4.16
N VAL A 56 -5.46 9.31 -5.06
CA VAL A 56 -4.51 8.22 -4.86
C VAL A 56 -3.12 8.65 -5.34
N TYR A 57 -2.11 8.31 -4.56
CA TYR A 57 -0.70 8.52 -4.87
C TYR A 57 0.01 7.18 -4.96
N LYS A 58 0.97 7.04 -5.86
CA LYS A 58 1.76 5.81 -5.99
C LYS A 58 3.12 6.02 -5.37
N ILE A 59 3.53 5.18 -4.43
CA ILE A 59 4.90 5.18 -3.91
C ILE A 59 5.83 4.75 -5.04
N ILE A 60 6.78 5.62 -5.40
CA ILE A 60 7.75 5.40 -6.48
C ILE A 60 9.17 5.21 -5.95
N ALA A 61 9.43 5.64 -4.72
CA ALA A 61 10.66 5.36 -4.01
C ALA A 61 10.42 5.37 -2.49
N GLU A 62 11.25 4.63 -1.77
CA GLU A 62 11.28 4.58 -0.32
C GLU A 62 12.75 4.68 0.13
N TYR A 63 12.99 5.42 1.20
CA TYR A 63 14.30 5.57 1.80
C TYR A 63 14.19 5.46 3.31
N ASP A 64 15.08 4.66 3.92
CA ASP A 64 15.26 4.66 5.36
C ASP A 64 15.83 6.00 5.82
N GLY A 65 15.17 6.64 6.79
CA GLY A 65 15.58 7.92 7.37
C GLY A 65 14.42 8.92 7.50
N THR A 66 14.78 10.17 7.74
CA THR A 66 13.82 11.29 7.85
C THR A 66 14.06 12.38 6.80
N ASP A 67 14.97 12.13 5.86
CA ASP A 67 15.43 13.09 4.88
C ASP A 67 14.53 13.12 3.65
N SER A 68 13.54 14.01 3.64
CA SER A 68 12.60 14.18 2.53
C SER A 68 13.26 14.63 1.22
N ASN A 69 14.47 15.22 1.27
CA ASN A 69 15.25 15.62 0.10
C ASN A 69 15.59 14.45 -0.84
N GLN A 70 15.55 13.20 -0.35
CA GLN A 70 15.74 12.04 -1.22
C GLN A 70 14.67 11.96 -2.30
N CYS A 71 13.47 12.47 -2.03
CA CYS A 71 12.37 12.46 -2.99
C CYS A 71 12.48 13.52 -4.09
N ASP A 72 13.26 14.58 -3.89
CA ASP A 72 13.52 15.60 -4.92
C ASP A 72 14.37 15.05 -6.08
N ALA A 73 15.23 14.08 -5.79
CA ALA A 73 16.02 13.37 -6.79
C ALA A 73 15.18 12.35 -7.58
N VAL A 74 13.99 12.00 -7.09
CA VAL A 74 13.13 10.99 -7.69
C VAL A 74 12.19 11.65 -8.70
N THR A 75 12.45 11.39 -9.97
CA THR A 75 11.66 11.92 -11.08
C THR A 75 10.23 11.37 -11.01
N GLY A 76 9.24 12.27 -10.99
CA GLY A 76 7.83 11.90 -10.89
C GLY A 76 7.25 11.98 -9.48
N THR A 77 8.06 12.34 -8.47
CA THR A 77 7.54 12.65 -7.13
C THR A 77 6.64 13.88 -7.18
N VAL A 78 5.45 13.75 -6.61
CA VAL A 78 4.53 14.88 -6.39
C VAL A 78 4.35 15.18 -4.90
N LYS A 79 4.65 14.20 -4.02
CA LYS A 79 4.48 14.33 -2.58
C LYS A 79 5.43 13.41 -1.82
N SER A 80 6.05 13.89 -0.76
CA SER A 80 6.86 13.07 0.15
C SER A 80 6.12 12.86 1.47
N PHE A 81 6.17 11.65 2.02
CA PHE A 81 5.63 11.30 3.32
C PHE A 81 6.75 10.77 4.20
N VAL A 82 6.82 11.22 5.46
CA VAL A 82 7.78 10.72 6.43
C VAL A 82 7.02 10.00 7.53
N ILE A 83 7.24 8.70 7.64
CA ILE A 83 6.63 7.86 8.66
C ILE A 83 7.68 7.55 9.72
N SER A 84 7.49 8.04 10.93
CA SER A 84 8.31 7.66 12.07
C SER A 84 7.81 6.34 12.63
N GLN A 85 8.49 5.23 12.34
CA GLN A 85 8.17 3.96 12.98
C GLN A 85 8.72 3.97 14.41
N SER A 86 7.83 3.93 15.39
CA SER A 86 8.18 3.86 16.82
C SER A 86 9.03 2.62 17.09
N GLY A 87 10.36 2.78 17.09
CA GLY A 87 11.34 1.75 17.43
C GLY A 87 12.33 1.34 16.32
N SER A 88 12.11 1.71 15.05
CA SER A 88 12.94 1.20 13.91
C SER A 88 13.56 2.28 13.02
N GLY A 89 13.42 3.57 13.35
CA GLY A 89 13.88 4.67 12.51
C GLY A 89 12.75 5.27 11.67
N GLY A 90 12.99 6.46 11.11
CA GLY A 90 12.05 7.09 10.17
C GLY A 90 12.10 6.40 8.81
N LEU A 91 11.03 6.53 8.05
CA LEU A 91 10.91 6.05 6.68
C LEU A 91 10.40 7.20 5.81
N VAL A 92 11.10 7.51 4.72
CA VAL A 92 10.70 8.51 3.74
C VAL A 92 10.11 7.81 2.52
N LEU A 93 8.87 8.13 2.21
CA LEU A 93 8.13 7.59 1.07
C LEU A 93 7.91 8.70 0.05
N CYS A 94 8.43 8.50 -1.14
CA CYS A 94 8.26 9.40 -2.27
C CYS A 94 7.07 8.93 -3.09
N ALA A 95 6.02 9.72 -3.13
CA ALA A 95 4.79 9.42 -3.81
C ALA A 95 4.65 10.27 -5.07
N GLY A 96 4.38 9.60 -6.19
CA GLY A 96 4.03 10.18 -7.48
C GLY A 96 2.53 10.16 -7.72
N ASP A 97 2.12 10.74 -8.84
CA ASP A 97 0.74 10.62 -9.33
C ASP A 97 0.42 9.16 -9.68
N ALA A 98 -0.70 8.64 -9.18
CA ALA A 98 -1.16 7.27 -9.48
C ALA A 98 -1.98 7.18 -10.80
N LYS A 99 -1.83 8.16 -11.69
CA LYS A 99 -2.60 8.31 -12.93
C LYS A 99 -2.42 7.15 -13.90
#